data_AF-A0A9E1RNT7-F1
#
_entry.id   AF-A0A9E1RNT7-F1
#
_cell.length_a   1.000
_cell.length_b   1.000
_cell.length_c   1.000
_cell.angle_alpha   90.00
_cell.angle_beta   90.00
_cell.angle_gamma   90.00
#
_symmetry.space_group_name_H-M   'P 1'
#
loop_
_entity.id
_entity.type
_entity.pdbx_description
1 polymer ?
#
loop_
_entity_poly.entity_id
_entity_poly.type
_entity_poly.pdbx_seq_one_letter_code
_entity_poly.pdbx_strand_id
1 'polypeptide(L)'
;MSAEPAANSTADRAAAPRLRSHLALLRAVPILVLLVAIAAQATLMTTVNADRQAGSGFAMFSSVDFAGSRSVVVTATYNDDVVDVRLPISTTDQVDGLLRSPTEDSAAQLARDLGEFEWVEQDGRIRATADGTNIDGFSVTVRRLTADGHELGSEVLAHAVAP
;
A
#
# COMPACT_ATOMS: atom_id res chain seq x y z
N MET A 1 29.71 84.02 -25.63
CA MET A 1 28.39 83.36 -25.63
C MET A 1 28.51 82.07 -26.42
N SER A 2 27.85 81.03 -25.91
CA SER A 2 27.53 79.76 -26.60
C SER A 2 28.70 78.80 -26.78
N ALA A 3 28.56 77.50 -26.64
CA ALA A 3 27.69 76.58 -25.91
C ALA A 3 28.30 75.20 -26.25
N GLU A 4 28.27 74.27 -25.30
CA GLU A 4 28.53 72.85 -25.54
C GLU A 4 27.71 72.32 -26.73
N PRO A 5 28.13 71.21 -27.36
CA PRO A 5 27.32 70.03 -27.08
C PRO A 5 28.13 68.76 -26.85
N ALA A 6 27.73 68.08 -25.77
CA ALA A 6 28.02 66.71 -25.44
C ALA A 6 27.76 65.76 -26.63
N ALA A 7 28.84 65.20 -27.17
CA ALA A 7 28.78 63.96 -27.92
C ALA A 7 29.00 62.79 -26.94
N ASN A 8 28.20 61.72 -27.09
CA ASN A 8 28.33 60.40 -26.46
C ASN A 8 27.51 60.11 -25.19
N SER A 9 26.23 60.50 -25.13
CA SER A 9 25.27 59.97 -24.12
C SER A 9 24.12 59.13 -24.71
N THR A 10 24.28 58.61 -25.92
CA THR A 10 23.24 57.80 -26.59
C THR A 10 23.63 56.34 -26.82
N ALA A 11 24.92 56.00 -26.83
CA ALA A 11 25.38 54.62 -27.01
C ALA A 11 25.23 53.75 -25.74
N ASP A 12 25.18 54.37 -24.56
CA ASP A 12 25.26 53.64 -23.28
C ASP A 12 23.89 53.17 -22.74
N ARG A 13 22.77 53.57 -23.37
CA ARG A 13 21.41 53.21 -22.91
C ARG A 13 20.80 51.98 -23.59
N ALA A 14 21.43 51.43 -24.63
CA ALA A 14 20.85 50.32 -25.39
C ALA A 14 21.30 48.92 -24.92
N ALA A 15 22.33 48.81 -24.06
CA ALA A 15 22.91 47.53 -23.64
C ALA A 15 22.23 46.89 -22.40
N ALA A 16 21.28 47.57 -21.76
CA ALA A 16 20.73 47.15 -20.47
C ALA A 16 19.43 46.30 -20.45
N PRO A 17 18.81 45.80 -21.56
CA PRO A 17 17.64 44.93 -21.40
C PRO A 17 17.92 43.43 -21.56
N ARG A 18 19.06 43.01 -22.13
CA ARG A 18 19.28 41.59 -22.50
C ARG A 18 19.74 40.69 -21.36
N LEU A 19 20.49 41.20 -20.37
CA LEU A 19 20.98 40.39 -19.24
C LEU A 19 19.89 40.07 -18.20
N ARG A 20 18.86 40.91 -18.08
CA ARG A 20 17.76 40.66 -17.12
C ARG A 20 16.82 39.54 -17.57
N SER A 21 16.67 39.30 -18.88
CA SER A 21 15.80 38.24 -19.40
C SER A 21 16.38 36.83 -19.17
N HIS A 22 17.71 36.67 -19.28
CA HIS A 22 18.36 35.38 -19.07
C HIS A 22 18.34 34.92 -17.60
N LEU A 23 18.44 35.84 -16.64
CA LEU A 23 18.32 35.53 -15.21
C LEU A 23 16.88 35.20 -14.79
N ALA A 24 15.88 35.84 -15.43
CA ALA A 24 14.47 35.51 -15.21
C ALA A 24 14.13 34.10 -15.73
N LEU A 25 14.70 33.71 -16.87
CA LEU A 25 14.53 32.38 -17.44
C LEU A 25 15.15 31.29 -16.55
N LEU A 26 16.36 31.53 -16.00
CA LEU A 26 17.04 30.61 -15.10
C LEU A 26 16.29 30.41 -13.77
N ARG A 27 15.60 31.43 -13.25
CA ARG A 27 14.73 31.30 -12.06
C ARG A 27 13.45 30.49 -12.32
N ALA A 28 13.00 30.43 -13.57
CA ALA A 28 11.83 29.66 -13.95
C ALA A 28 12.14 28.16 -14.14
N VAL A 29 13.41 27.79 -14.36
CA VAL A 29 13.83 26.38 -14.52
C VAL A 29 13.33 25.45 -13.40
N PRO A 30 13.53 25.73 -12.09
CA PRO A 30 13.06 24.84 -11.05
C PRO A 30 11.54 24.69 -11.01
N ILE A 31 10.81 25.77 -11.31
CA ILE A 31 9.34 25.75 -11.40
C ILE A 31 8.89 24.90 -12.58
N LEU A 32 9.57 25.02 -13.72
CA LEU A 32 9.28 24.26 -14.94
C LEU A 32 9.60 22.78 -14.75
N VAL A 33 10.70 22.45 -14.09
CA VAL A 33 11.05 21.07 -13.70
C VAL A 33 10.01 20.48 -12.75
N LEU A 34 9.56 21.25 -11.76
CA LEU A 34 8.51 20.82 -10.83
C LEU A 34 7.18 20.55 -11.55
N LEU A 35 6.78 21.45 -12.46
CA LEU A 35 5.56 21.28 -13.25
C LEU A 35 5.64 20.07 -14.18
N VAL A 36 6.80 19.82 -14.80
CA VAL A 36 7.04 18.62 -15.61
C VAL A 36 7.02 17.37 -14.75
N ALA A 37 7.58 17.39 -13.53
CA ALA A 37 7.54 16.26 -12.61
C ALA A 37 6.10 15.93 -12.16
N ILE A 38 5.30 16.95 -11.84
CA ILE A 38 3.87 16.79 -11.49
C ILE A 38 3.08 16.25 -12.68
N ALA A 39 3.31 16.81 -13.88
CA ALA A 39 2.65 16.34 -15.10
C ALA A 39 3.06 14.89 -15.44
N ALA A 40 4.33 14.52 -15.26
CA ALA A 40 4.81 13.16 -15.43
C ALA A 40 4.18 12.21 -14.41
N GLN A 41 4.09 12.59 -13.13
CA GLN A 41 3.42 11.80 -12.10
C GLN A 41 1.91 11.64 -12.36
N ALA A 42 1.23 12.71 -12.77
CA ALA A 42 -0.17 12.66 -13.15
C ALA A 42 -0.37 11.75 -14.37
N THR A 43 0.50 11.86 -15.37
CA THR A 43 0.47 11.00 -16.56
C THR A 43 0.71 9.54 -16.18
N LEU A 44 1.72 9.25 -15.36
CA LEU A 44 1.98 7.92 -14.81
C LEU A 44 0.77 7.34 -14.05
N MET A 45 0.12 8.13 -13.20
CA MET A 45 -1.10 7.70 -12.51
C MET A 45 -2.25 7.41 -13.49
N THR A 46 -2.40 8.21 -14.55
CA THR A 46 -3.44 7.98 -15.57
C THR A 46 -3.12 6.81 -16.50
N THR A 47 -1.86 6.60 -16.89
CA THR A 47 -1.46 5.51 -17.77
C THR A 47 -1.43 4.18 -17.05
N VAL A 48 -1.05 4.14 -15.76
CA VAL A 48 -1.20 2.92 -14.94
C VAL A 48 -2.67 2.51 -14.81
N ASN A 49 -3.60 3.48 -14.84
CA ASN A 49 -5.03 3.19 -14.90
C ASN A 49 -5.53 2.82 -16.31
N ALA A 50 -4.93 3.36 -17.38
CA ALA A 50 -5.29 3.03 -18.77
C ALA A 50 -4.72 1.69 -19.26
N ASP A 51 -3.56 1.27 -18.73
CA ASP A 51 -2.94 -0.04 -19.03
C ASP A 51 -3.69 -1.23 -18.42
N ARG A 52 -4.69 -0.99 -17.55
CA ARG A 52 -5.59 -2.07 -17.11
C ARG A 52 -6.41 -2.67 -18.27
N GLN A 53 -6.53 -2.01 -19.43
CA GLN A 53 -7.29 -2.53 -20.58
C GLN A 53 -6.51 -2.61 -21.91
N ALA A 54 -5.35 -1.97 -22.05
CA ALA A 54 -4.55 -2.04 -23.29
C ALA A 54 -3.70 -3.33 -23.43
N GLY A 55 -3.84 -4.28 -22.50
CA GLY A 55 -3.25 -5.63 -22.57
C GLY A 55 -4.14 -6.70 -23.23
N SER A 56 -5.13 -6.31 -24.03
CA SER A 56 -6.11 -7.22 -24.66
C SER A 56 -5.53 -8.27 -25.63
N GLY A 57 -4.22 -8.27 -25.89
CA GLY A 57 -3.50 -9.34 -26.62
C GLY A 57 -2.70 -10.30 -25.72
N PHE A 58 -2.55 -9.98 -24.42
CA PHE A 58 -1.84 -10.79 -23.42
C PHE A 58 -2.73 -11.18 -22.22
N ALA A 59 -4.03 -10.88 -22.25
CA ALA A 59 -5.01 -11.25 -21.23
C ALA A 59 -5.25 -12.78 -21.08
N MET A 60 -4.36 -13.63 -21.63
CA MET A 60 -4.26 -15.05 -21.29
C MET A 60 -3.47 -15.31 -20.00
N PHE A 61 -2.84 -14.31 -19.40
CA PHE A 61 -2.31 -14.40 -18.03
C PHE A 61 -3.33 -13.82 -17.04
N SER A 62 -4.43 -14.54 -16.91
CA SER A 62 -5.40 -14.39 -15.83
C SER A 62 -4.67 -14.30 -14.49
N SER A 63 -4.99 -13.27 -13.70
CA SER A 63 -4.91 -13.27 -12.24
C SER A 63 -3.59 -13.81 -11.65
N VAL A 64 -2.57 -12.95 -11.57
CA VAL A 64 -1.42 -13.25 -10.71
C VAL A 64 -1.93 -13.26 -9.27
N ASP A 65 -2.23 -14.44 -8.77
CA ASP A 65 -2.56 -14.69 -7.38
C ASP A 65 -1.23 -14.73 -6.61
N PHE A 66 -0.71 -13.54 -6.27
CA PHE A 66 0.56 -13.40 -5.55
C PHE A 66 0.32 -13.33 -4.05
N ALA A 67 1.30 -13.73 -3.23
CA ALA A 67 1.14 -13.75 -1.77
C ALA A 67 0.76 -12.38 -1.17
N GLY A 68 1.15 -11.27 -1.82
CA GLY A 68 0.79 -9.91 -1.41
C GLY A 68 -0.62 -9.44 -1.81
N SER A 69 -1.34 -10.20 -2.64
CA SER A 69 -2.78 -10.03 -2.89
C SER A 69 -3.62 -10.92 -1.98
N ARG A 70 -3.05 -11.49 -0.92
CA ARG A 70 -3.76 -12.33 0.04
C ARG A 70 -3.61 -11.78 1.45
N SER A 71 -4.63 -12.01 2.26
CA SER A 71 -4.61 -11.69 3.69
C SER A 71 -5.19 -12.86 4.47
N VAL A 72 -4.46 -13.31 5.49
CA VAL A 72 -4.96 -14.29 6.45
C VAL A 72 -5.66 -13.53 7.57
N VAL A 73 -6.94 -13.82 7.77
CA VAL A 73 -7.74 -13.31 8.87
C VAL A 73 -8.09 -14.48 9.76
N VAL A 74 -7.85 -14.31 11.06
CA VAL A 74 -8.21 -15.30 12.07
C VAL A 74 -9.20 -14.68 13.02
N THR A 75 -10.34 -15.34 13.17
CA THR A 75 -11.39 -14.95 14.10
C THR A 75 -11.59 -16.03 15.14
N ALA A 76 -12.11 -15.61 16.29
CA ALA A 76 -12.46 -16.46 17.42
C ALA A 76 -13.89 -16.18 17.84
N THR A 77 -14.55 -17.17 18.43
CA THR A 77 -15.83 -16.97 19.13
C THR A 77 -15.55 -16.75 20.61
N TYR A 78 -15.96 -15.60 21.14
CA TYR A 78 -15.78 -15.22 22.54
C TYR A 78 -17.08 -14.63 23.07
N ASN A 79 -17.65 -15.24 24.11
CA ASN A 79 -18.96 -14.85 24.68
C ASN A 79 -20.07 -14.72 23.62
N ASP A 80 -20.17 -15.70 22.72
CA ASP A 80 -21.11 -15.74 21.58
C ASP A 80 -20.88 -14.70 20.46
N ASP A 81 -19.87 -13.84 20.59
CA ASP A 81 -19.48 -12.86 19.56
C ASP A 81 -18.26 -13.33 18.74
N VAL A 82 -18.26 -13.03 17.44
CA VAL A 82 -17.10 -13.28 16.56
C VAL A 82 -16.17 -12.07 16.62
N VAL A 83 -14.93 -12.31 17.04
CA VAL A 83 -13.93 -11.25 17.25
C VAL A 83 -12.61 -11.56 16.55
N ASP A 84 -11.92 -10.50 16.15
CA ASP A 84 -10.62 -10.61 15.48
C ASP A 84 -9.53 -11.01 16.48
N VAL A 85 -8.72 -11.99 16.08
CA VAL A 85 -7.59 -12.49 16.88
C VAL A 85 -6.31 -11.81 16.43
N ARG A 86 -5.59 -11.23 17.39
CA ARG A 86 -4.24 -10.76 17.15
C ARG A 86 -3.27 -11.93 17.28
N LEU A 87 -2.74 -12.35 16.14
CA LEU A 87 -1.83 -13.49 16.05
C LEU A 87 -0.52 -13.25 16.82
N PRO A 88 -0.04 -14.25 17.60
CA PRO A 88 1.28 -14.22 18.22
C PRO A 88 2.40 -14.13 17.18
N ILE A 89 3.54 -13.54 17.56
CA ILE A 89 4.70 -13.44 16.65
C ILE A 89 5.23 -14.83 16.26
N SER A 90 5.07 -15.82 17.14
CA SER A 90 5.48 -17.22 16.89
C SER A 90 4.75 -17.87 15.71
N THR A 91 3.56 -17.39 15.33
CA THR A 91 2.79 -17.97 14.21
C THR A 91 3.10 -17.30 12.86
N THR A 92 4.05 -16.36 12.80
CA THR A 92 4.37 -15.60 11.58
C THR A 92 4.76 -16.51 10.41
N ASP A 93 5.59 -17.52 10.65
CA ASP A 93 6.03 -18.44 9.60
C ASP A 93 4.87 -19.27 9.00
N GLN A 94 3.88 -19.61 9.82
CA GLN A 94 2.68 -20.34 9.39
C GLN A 94 1.77 -19.45 8.56
N VAL A 95 1.60 -18.19 8.97
CA VAL A 95 0.85 -17.18 8.21
C VAL A 95 1.52 -16.92 6.86
N ASP A 96 2.84 -16.75 6.83
CA ASP A 96 3.59 -16.59 5.59
C ASP A 96 3.48 -17.81 4.67
N GLY A 97 3.45 -19.01 5.24
CA GLY A 97 3.16 -20.26 4.53
C GLY A 97 1.80 -20.24 3.85
N LEU A 98 0.75 -19.86 4.61
CA LEU A 98 -0.63 -19.74 4.10
C LEU A 98 -0.78 -18.67 3.02
N LEU A 99 -0.08 -17.55 3.15
CA LEU A 99 -0.07 -16.49 2.13
C LEU A 99 0.55 -16.97 0.82
N ARG A 100 1.56 -17.85 0.87
CA ARG A 100 2.19 -18.42 -0.33
C ARG A 100 1.35 -19.55 -0.92
N SER A 101 0.90 -20.47 -0.08
CA SER A 101 0.17 -21.68 -0.46
C SER A 101 -0.96 -21.94 0.54
N PRO A 102 -2.18 -21.43 0.29
CA PRO A 102 -3.32 -21.66 1.16
C PRO A 102 -3.77 -23.12 1.06
N THR A 103 -3.53 -23.91 2.10
CA THR A 103 -4.02 -25.30 2.19
C THR A 103 -4.84 -25.47 3.46
N GLU A 104 -5.86 -26.33 3.40
CA GLU A 104 -6.70 -26.66 4.56
C GLU A 104 -5.85 -27.22 5.71
N ASP A 105 -4.89 -28.10 5.42
CA ASP A 105 -4.00 -28.70 6.43
C ASP A 105 -3.16 -27.66 7.18
N SER A 106 -2.61 -26.66 6.48
CA SER A 106 -1.81 -25.61 7.12
C SER A 106 -2.67 -24.64 7.91
N ALA A 107 -3.89 -24.35 7.44
CA ALA A 107 -4.86 -23.54 8.15
C ALA A 107 -5.36 -24.24 9.42
N ALA A 108 -5.60 -25.56 9.34
CA ALA A 108 -5.99 -26.38 10.48
C ALA A 108 -4.86 -26.51 11.51
N GLN A 109 -3.61 -26.61 11.06
CA GLN A 109 -2.45 -26.57 11.96
C GLN A 109 -2.37 -25.24 12.70
N LEU A 110 -2.46 -24.11 12.00
CA LEU A 110 -2.47 -22.79 12.62
C LEU A 110 -3.61 -22.66 13.65
N ALA A 111 -4.82 -23.11 13.31
CA ALA A 111 -5.98 -23.04 14.20
C ALA A 111 -5.80 -23.90 15.46
N ARG A 112 -5.14 -25.07 15.35
CA ARG A 112 -4.80 -25.92 16.51
C ARG A 112 -3.76 -25.29 17.40
N ASP A 113 -2.68 -24.77 16.81
CA ASP A 113 -1.59 -24.15 17.57
C ASP A 113 -2.07 -22.90 18.32
N LEU A 114 -3.03 -22.16 17.77
CA LEU A 114 -3.69 -21.05 18.46
C LEU A 114 -4.52 -21.51 19.68
N GLY A 115 -5.07 -22.73 19.65
CA GLY A 115 -5.77 -23.33 20.78
C GLY A 115 -4.87 -23.71 21.96
N GLU A 116 -3.54 -23.68 21.81
CA GLU A 116 -2.60 -23.92 22.91
C GLU A 116 -2.29 -22.66 23.73
N PHE A 117 -2.67 -21.47 23.23
CA PHE A 117 -2.46 -20.21 23.93
C PHE A 117 -3.64 -19.90 24.86
N GLU A 118 -3.35 -19.13 25.90
CA GLU A 118 -4.39 -18.49 26.70
C GLU A 118 -4.66 -17.09 26.14
N TRP A 119 -5.90 -16.63 26.26
CA TRP A 119 -6.34 -15.45 25.54
C TRP A 119 -7.06 -14.45 26.43
N VAL A 120 -6.85 -13.16 26.16
CA VAL A 120 -7.53 -12.07 26.85
C VAL A 120 -8.06 -11.05 25.84
N GLU A 121 -9.27 -10.56 26.09
CA GLU A 121 -9.83 -9.46 25.32
C GLU A 121 -9.18 -8.14 25.72
N GLN A 122 -8.67 -7.41 24.73
CA GLN A 122 -8.09 -6.08 24.91
C GLN A 122 -8.43 -5.21 23.70
N ASP A 123 -9.17 -4.12 23.94
CA ASP A 123 -9.60 -3.15 22.93
C ASP A 123 -10.47 -3.76 21.80
N GLY A 124 -11.38 -4.69 22.14
CA GLY A 124 -12.25 -5.36 21.16
C GLY A 124 -11.52 -6.35 20.24
N ARG A 125 -10.32 -6.78 20.64
CA ARG A 125 -9.54 -7.83 19.97
C ARG A 125 -9.02 -8.81 21.00
N ILE A 126 -8.82 -10.04 20.58
CA ILE A 126 -8.24 -11.05 21.47
C ILE A 126 -6.74 -11.14 21.25
N ARG A 127 -5.96 -11.14 22.33
CA ARG A 127 -4.51 -11.29 22.33
C ARG A 127 -4.08 -12.50 23.14
N ALA A 128 -3.05 -13.18 22.68
CA ALA A 128 -2.43 -14.27 23.43
C ALA A 128 -1.69 -13.72 24.66
N THR A 129 -1.86 -14.41 25.78
CA THR A 129 -1.29 -14.11 27.10
C THR A 129 -0.88 -15.41 27.79
N ALA A 130 -0.22 -15.30 28.94
CA ALA A 130 0.14 -16.43 29.81
C ALA A 130 -0.86 -16.67 30.94
N ASP A 131 -1.81 -15.75 31.15
CA ASP A 131 -2.85 -15.80 32.19
C ASP A 131 -4.21 -15.37 31.59
N GLY A 132 -4.80 -16.20 30.75
CA GLY A 132 -6.01 -15.89 29.98
C GLY A 132 -7.06 -16.99 30.06
N THR A 133 -8.15 -16.79 29.32
CA THR A 133 -9.20 -17.80 29.15
C THR A 133 -8.97 -18.59 27.88
N ASN A 134 -9.40 -19.86 27.89
CA ASN A 134 -9.47 -20.66 26.68
C ASN A 134 -10.64 -20.18 25.80
N ILE A 135 -10.48 -20.25 24.48
CA ILE A 135 -11.47 -19.76 23.50
C ILE A 135 -12.08 -20.96 22.81
N ASP A 136 -13.39 -20.97 22.61
CA ASP A 136 -14.13 -22.13 22.11
C ASP A 136 -13.73 -22.60 20.70
N GLY A 137 -13.16 -21.72 19.88
CA GLY A 137 -12.62 -22.11 18.58
C GLY A 137 -12.07 -20.97 17.75
N PHE A 138 -11.28 -21.34 16.74
CA PHE A 138 -10.64 -20.44 15.78
C PHE A 138 -11.09 -20.76 14.36
N SER A 139 -11.37 -19.72 13.58
CA SER A 139 -11.60 -19.83 12.14
C SER A 139 -10.50 -19.09 11.39
N VAL A 140 -9.91 -19.77 10.41
CA VAL A 140 -8.85 -19.23 9.55
C VAL A 140 -9.43 -19.01 8.16
N THR A 141 -9.45 -17.74 7.74
CA THR A 141 -9.96 -17.30 6.45
C THR A 141 -8.85 -16.67 5.63
N VAL A 142 -8.72 -17.06 4.36
CA VAL A 142 -7.82 -16.40 3.40
C VAL A 142 -8.64 -15.54 2.48
N ARG A 143 -8.35 -14.24 2.48
CA ARG A 143 -8.99 -13.22 1.65
C ARG A 143 -8.10 -12.90 0.46
N ARG A 144 -8.67 -12.89 -0.73
CA ARG A 144 -8.05 -12.36 -1.94
C ARG A 144 -8.36 -10.88 -2.04
N LEU A 145 -7.34 -10.07 -2.25
CA LEU A 145 -7.39 -8.62 -2.27
C LEU A 145 -6.93 -8.10 -3.65
N THR A 146 -7.48 -6.98 -4.06
CA THR A 146 -6.93 -6.14 -5.14
C THR A 146 -5.64 -5.46 -4.69
N ALA A 147 -4.86 -4.92 -5.65
CA ALA A 147 -3.68 -4.13 -5.35
C ALA A 147 -3.99 -2.88 -4.48
N ASP A 148 -5.22 -2.40 -4.56
CA ASP A 148 -5.80 -1.28 -3.82
C ASP A 148 -6.42 -1.71 -2.47
N GLY A 149 -6.33 -2.99 -2.10
CA GLY A 149 -6.75 -3.51 -0.79
C GLY A 149 -8.23 -3.86 -0.67
N HIS A 150 -9.02 -3.71 -1.74
CA HIS A 150 -10.41 -4.16 -1.78
C HIS A 150 -10.50 -5.68 -1.91
N GLU A 151 -11.45 -6.29 -1.19
CA GLU A 151 -11.68 -7.73 -1.24
C GLU A 151 -12.31 -8.17 -2.55
N LEU A 152 -11.70 -9.19 -3.16
CA LEU A 152 -12.20 -9.90 -4.35
C LEU A 152 -12.99 -11.17 -3.97
N GLY A 153 -12.66 -11.76 -2.82
CA GLY A 153 -13.40 -12.86 -2.23
C GLY A 153 -12.63 -13.51 -1.07
N SER A 154 -13.35 -14.19 -0.19
CA SER A 154 -12.83 -14.91 0.97
C SER A 154 -13.09 -16.40 0.88
N GLU A 155 -12.15 -17.19 1.37
CA GLU A 155 -12.31 -18.63 1.54
C GLU A 155 -11.95 -19.02 2.98
N VAL A 156 -12.87 -19.70 3.65
CA VAL A 156 -12.62 -20.28 4.97
C VAL A 156 -11.91 -21.62 4.76
N LEU A 157 -10.65 -21.72 5.18
CA LEU A 157 -9.84 -22.92 4.94
C LEU A 157 -9.87 -23.88 6.13
N ALA A 158 -10.11 -23.37 7.34
CA ALA A 158 -10.19 -24.22 8.52
C ALA A 158 -11.08 -23.61 9.60
N HIS A 159 -11.68 -24.52 10.36
CA HIS A 159 -12.32 -24.24 11.63
C HIS A 159 -11.81 -25.27 12.64
N ALA A 160 -11.20 -24.80 13.73
CA ALA A 160 -10.82 -25.65 14.85
C ALA A 160 -11.68 -25.28 16.06
N VAL A 161 -12.28 -26.30 16.68
CA VAL A 161 -12.89 -26.19 17.99
C VAL A 161 -11.77 -26.41 19.00
N ALA A 162 -11.65 -25.54 20.00
CA ALA A 162 -10.65 -25.75 21.05
C ALA A 162 -10.97 -27.02 21.87
N PRO A 163 -9.95 -27.71 22.39
CA PRO A 163 -10.12 -28.94 23.16
C PRO A 163 -10.83 -28.75 24.51
#